data_AF-A0A921MRN6-F1
#
_entry.id   AF-A0A921MRN6-F1
#
_cell.length_a   1.000
_cell.length_b   1.000
_cell.length_c   1.000
_cell.angle_alpha   90.00
_cell.angle_beta   90.00
_cell.angle_gamma   90.00
#
_symmetry.space_group_name_H-M   'P 1'
#
loop_
_entity.id
_entity.type
_entity.pdbx_description
1 polymer ?
#
loop_
_entity_poly.entity_id
_entity_poly.type
_entity_poly.pdbx_seq_one_letter_code
_entity_poly.pdbx_strand_id
1 'polypeptide(L)'
;MISTEEIKQLIDNNDLERALAHLDERLSCDSQDDEAYYYKGSLFWKQGNWKMAIENYLKATEINPESPAQQAYEMVMEIINFSNPDLYNP
;
A
#
# COMPACT_ATOMS: atom_id res chain seq x y z
N MET A 1 -8.70 5.39 -17.44
CA MET A 1 -8.15 5.03 -16.12
C MET A 1 -6.70 4.66 -16.33
N ILE A 2 -5.78 5.24 -15.56
CA ILE A 2 -4.34 4.94 -15.64
C ILE A 2 -4.07 3.47 -15.26
N SER A 3 -3.09 2.84 -15.89
CA SER A 3 -2.70 1.46 -15.57
C SER A 3 -1.93 1.39 -14.25
N THR A 4 -1.89 0.21 -13.66
CA THR A 4 -1.12 -0.01 -12.43
C THR A 4 0.39 0.05 -12.64
N GLU A 5 0.88 -0.27 -13.84
CA GLU A 5 2.29 -0.07 -14.20
C GLU A 5 2.66 1.42 -14.26
N GLU A 6 1.79 2.28 -14.79
CA GLU A 6 2.00 3.73 -14.78
C GLU A 6 1.94 4.31 -13.36
N ILE A 7 1.05 3.81 -12.50
CA ILE A 7 1.02 4.18 -11.06
C ILE A 7 2.34 3.79 -10.39
N LYS A 8 2.84 2.58 -10.64
CA LYS A 8 4.13 2.13 -10.13
C LYS A 8 5.25 3.06 -10.56
N GLN A 9 5.29 3.46 -11.83
CA GLN A 9 6.29 4.41 -12.34
C GLN A 9 6.19 5.77 -11.64
N LEU A 10 4.99 6.28 -11.38
CA LEU A 10 4.82 7.52 -10.60
C LEU A 10 5.39 7.35 -9.18
N ILE A 11 5.13 6.22 -8.52
CA ILE A 11 5.68 5.93 -7.20
C ILE A 11 7.21 5.88 -7.27
N ASP A 12 7.78 5.16 -8.22
CA ASP A 12 9.24 5.02 -8.40
C ASP A 12 9.91 6.38 -8.66
N ASN A 13 9.31 7.21 -9.51
CA ASN A 13 9.75 8.57 -9.82
C ASN A 13 9.51 9.59 -8.70
N ASN A 14 8.90 9.17 -7.59
CA ASN A 14 8.57 10.01 -6.45
C ASN A 14 7.46 11.05 -6.70
N ASP A 15 6.67 10.86 -7.76
CA ASP A 15 5.46 11.64 -8.07
C ASP A 15 4.26 11.13 -7.24
N LEU A 16 4.42 11.12 -5.92
CA LEU A 16 3.51 10.45 -4.99
C LEU A 16 2.12 11.10 -4.96
N GLU A 17 2.01 12.41 -5.14
CA GLU A 17 0.71 13.10 -5.18
C GLU A 17 -0.14 12.65 -6.37
N ARG A 18 0.47 12.49 -7.54
CA ARG A 18 -0.22 12.02 -8.75
C ARG A 18 -0.61 10.56 -8.63
N ALA A 19 0.30 9.72 -8.12
CA ALA A 19 -0.01 8.33 -7.84
C ALA A 19 -1.20 8.20 -6.89
N LEU A 20 -1.23 8.98 -5.79
CA LEU A 20 -2.33 8.98 -4.84
C LEU A 20 -3.66 9.39 -5.47
N ALA A 21 -3.68 10.48 -6.25
CA ALA A 21 -4.89 10.95 -6.92
C ALA A 21 -5.49 9.89 -7.85
N HIS A 22 -4.66 9.18 -8.60
CA HIS A 22 -5.13 8.09 -9.46
C HIS A 22 -5.62 6.87 -8.66
N LEU A 23 -4.97 6.56 -7.54
CA LEU A 23 -5.41 5.48 -6.66
C LEU A 23 -6.74 5.80 -5.98
N ASP A 24 -6.95 7.06 -5.57
CA ASP A 24 -8.23 7.53 -5.04
C ASP A 24 -9.33 7.49 -6.10
N GLU A 25 -9.03 7.88 -7.34
CA GLU A 25 -9.98 7.77 -8.45
C GLU A 25 -10.39 6.29 -8.68
N ARG A 26 -9.41 5.37 -8.73
CA ARG A 26 -9.69 3.92 -8.87
C ARG A 26 -10.61 3.42 -7.77
N LEU A 27 -10.28 3.74 -6.52
CA LEU A 27 -11.05 3.33 -5.34
C LEU A 27 -12.43 3.98 -5.25
N SER A 28 -12.61 5.15 -5.88
CA SER A 28 -13.92 5.79 -6.02
C SER A 28 -14.83 5.08 -7.03
N CYS A 29 -14.24 4.49 -8.07
CA CYS A 29 -14.96 3.70 -9.08
C CYS A 29 -15.21 2.26 -8.61
N ASP A 30 -14.21 1.65 -7.99
CA ASP A 30 -14.26 0.29 -7.45
C ASP A 30 -13.59 0.25 -6.07
N SER A 31 -14.41 0.19 -5.03
CA SER A 31 -13.95 0.12 -3.64
C SER A 31 -13.38 -1.25 -3.26
N GLN A 32 -13.40 -2.23 -4.16
CA GLN A 32 -12.85 -3.57 -4.01
C GLN A 32 -11.65 -3.82 -4.96
N ASP A 33 -11.00 -2.77 -5.45
CA ASP A 33 -9.76 -2.89 -6.23
C ASP A 33 -8.56 -3.17 -5.29
N ASP A 34 -8.17 -4.44 -5.15
CA ASP A 34 -7.06 -4.86 -4.30
C ASP A 34 -5.70 -4.32 -4.79
N GLU A 35 -5.50 -4.22 -6.11
CA GLU A 35 -4.29 -3.63 -6.68
C GLU A 35 -4.16 -2.15 -6.27
N ALA A 36 -5.26 -1.39 -6.30
CA ALA A 36 -5.23 0.01 -5.87
C ALA A 36 -4.85 0.14 -4.39
N TYR A 37 -5.39 -0.71 -3.50
CA TYR A 37 -4.95 -0.73 -2.10
C TYR A 37 -3.48 -1.14 -1.97
N TYR A 38 -3.01 -2.13 -2.72
CA TYR A 38 -1.61 -2.54 -2.73
C TYR A 38 -0.67 -1.39 -3.11
N TYR A 39 -0.95 -0.67 -4.19
CA TYR A 39 -0.11 0.46 -4.62
C TYR A 39 -0.20 1.65 -3.67
N LYS A 40 -1.36 1.89 -3.03
CA LYS A 40 -1.47 2.87 -1.95
C LYS A 40 -0.59 2.51 -0.75
N GLY A 41 -0.56 1.24 -0.37
CA GLY A 41 0.32 0.73 0.67
C GLY A 41 1.80 1.01 0.33
N SER A 42 2.20 0.71 -0.90
CA SER A 42 3.56 0.95 -1.40
C SER A 42 3.94 2.43 -1.47
N LEU A 43 2.98 3.29 -1.83
CA LEU A 43 3.13 4.74 -1.79
C LEU A 43 3.40 5.22 -0.36
N PHE A 44 2.58 4.83 0.61
CA PHE A 44 2.73 5.24 2.01
C PHE A 44 4.00 4.66 2.65
N TRP A 45 4.38 3.43 2.27
CA TRP A 45 5.65 2.84 2.66
C TRP A 45 6.82 3.73 2.21
N LYS A 46 6.81 4.18 0.94
CA LYS A 46 7.84 5.09 0.39
C LYS A 46 7.87 6.46 1.09
N GLN A 47 6.73 6.92 1.61
CA GLN A 47 6.65 8.14 2.43
C GLN A 47 7.13 7.94 3.87
N GLY A 48 7.45 6.71 4.29
CA GLY A 48 7.75 6.38 5.68
C GLY A 48 6.52 6.37 6.60
N ASN A 49 5.31 6.44 6.03
CA ASN A 49 4.07 6.35 6.78
C ASN A 49 3.64 4.89 6.92
N TRP A 50 4.36 4.15 7.77
CA TRP A 50 4.21 2.70 7.89
C TRP A 50 2.82 2.27 8.39
N LYS A 51 2.17 3.11 9.22
CA LYS A 51 0.80 2.86 9.67
C LYS A 51 -0.17 2.81 8.50
N MET A 52 -0.14 3.84 7.64
CA MET A 52 -0.99 3.87 6.44
C MET A 52 -0.61 2.77 5.45
N ALA A 53 0.69 2.43 5.35
CA ALA A 53 1.12 1.31 4.50
C ALA A 53 0.47 -0.01 4.94
N ILE A 54 0.54 -0.33 6.24
CA ILE A 54 -0.08 -1.51 6.84
C ILE A 54 -1.58 -1.54 6.58
N GLU A 55 -2.30 -0.45 6.88
CA GLU A 55 -3.76 -0.39 6.73
C GLU A 55 -4.18 -0.69 5.29
N ASN A 56 -3.47 -0.15 4.30
CA ASN A 56 -3.79 -0.39 2.89
C ASN A 56 -3.39 -1.79 2.43
N TYR A 57 -2.24 -2.32 2.86
CA TYR A 57 -1.88 -3.70 2.54
C TYR A 57 -2.85 -4.71 3.13
N LEU A 58 -3.26 -4.53 4.39
CA LEU A 58 -4.31 -5.35 5.02
C LEU A 58 -5.62 -5.26 4.23
N LYS A 59 -5.99 -4.06 3.76
CA LYS A 59 -7.23 -3.95 3.00
C LYS A 59 -7.17 -4.72 1.67
N ALA A 60 -6.04 -4.69 0.99
CA ALA A 60 -5.83 -5.48 -0.22
C ALA A 60 -5.91 -6.99 0.06
N THR A 61 -5.33 -7.49 1.17
CA THR A 61 -5.39 -8.92 1.51
C THR A 61 -6.76 -9.40 1.95
N GLU A 62 -7.56 -8.53 2.58
CA GLU A 62 -8.97 -8.81 2.89
C GLU A 62 -9.82 -9.02 1.63
N ILE A 63 -9.52 -8.28 0.56
CA ILE A 63 -10.24 -8.34 -0.71
C ILE A 63 -9.73 -9.53 -1.55
N ASN A 64 -8.41 -9.64 -1.68
CA ASN A 64 -7.75 -10.67 -2.45
C ASN A 64 -6.58 -11.27 -1.65
N PRO A 65 -6.78 -12.44 -1.02
CA PRO A 65 -5.74 -13.12 -0.26
C PRO A 65 -4.52 -13.55 -1.08
N GLU A 66 -4.63 -13.64 -2.42
CA GLU A 66 -3.51 -13.97 -3.32
C GLU A 66 -2.77 -12.72 -3.81
N SER A 67 -3.18 -11.53 -3.36
CA SER A 67 -2.54 -10.26 -3.73
C SER A 67 -1.07 -10.19 -3.25
N PRO A 68 -0.17 -9.54 -4.01
CA PRO A 68 1.19 -9.24 -3.56
C PRO A 68 1.24 -8.45 -2.24
N ALA A 69 0.13 -7.82 -1.85
CA ALA A 69 -0.02 -7.13 -0.58
C ALA A 69 0.25 -8.01 0.65
N GLN A 70 0.01 -9.33 0.57
CA GLN A 70 0.30 -10.23 1.70
C GLN A 70 1.80 -10.21 2.03
N GLN A 71 2.65 -10.39 1.02
CA GLN A 71 4.10 -10.38 1.19
C GLN A 71 4.60 -8.99 1.59
N ALA A 72 4.01 -7.93 1.04
CA ALA A 72 4.37 -6.56 1.40
C ALA A 72 4.00 -6.24 2.87
N TYR A 73 2.81 -6.66 3.32
CA TYR A 73 2.40 -6.54 4.71
C TYR A 73 3.38 -7.26 5.64
N GLU A 74 3.68 -8.53 5.37
CA GLU A 74 4.63 -9.33 6.15
C GLU A 74 6.00 -8.64 6.25
N MET A 75 6.53 -8.15 5.12
CA MET A 75 7.81 -7.43 5.08
C MET A 75 7.78 -6.17 5.96
N VAL A 76 6.72 -5.36 5.87
CA VAL A 76 6.60 -4.15 6.69
C VAL A 76 6.53 -4.50 8.18
N MET A 77 5.76 -5.52 8.53
CA MET A 77 5.61 -5.99 9.91
C MET A 77 6.94 -6.51 10.47
N GLU A 78 7.71 -7.26 9.69
CA GLU A 78 9.05 -7.75 10.08
C GLU A 78 10.02 -6.59 10.33
N ILE A 79 10.08 -5.61 9.41
CA ILE A 79 10.96 -4.44 9.55
C ILE A 79 10.61 -3.64 10.81
N ILE A 80 9.32 -3.42 11.06
CA ILE A 80 8.85 -2.69 12.24
C ILE A 80 9.17 -3.46 13.51
N ASN A 81 8.89 -4.77 13.54
CA ASN A 81 9.15 -5.60 14.71
C ASN A 81 10.65 -5.68 15.04
N PHE A 82 11.51 -5.77 14.03
CA PHE A 82 12.96 -5.68 14.22
C PHE A 82 13.39 -4.32 14.77
N SER A 83 12.78 -3.25 14.27
CA SER A 83 13.16 -1.87 14.63
C SER A 83 12.64 -1.45 16.01
N ASN A 84 11.45 -1.93 16.41
CA ASN A 84 10.75 -1.57 17.64
C ASN A 84 9.71 -2.66 18.00
N PRO A 85 10.11 -3.76 18.68
CA PRO A 85 9.22 -4.88 18.99
C PRO A 85 8.08 -4.51 19.95
N ASP A 86 8.25 -3.44 20.75
CA ASP A 86 7.26 -2.98 21.73
C ASP A 86 6.05 -2.24 21.10
N LEU A 87 6.07 -1.96 19.78
CA LEU A 87 4.94 -1.29 19.08
C LEU A 87 3.61 -2.07 19.15
N TYR A 88 3.69 -3.38 19.41
CA TYR A 88 2.53 -4.26 19.50
C TYR A 88 2.07 -4.54 20.94
N ASN A 89 2.77 -3.99 21.94
CA ASN A 89 2.48 -4.25 23.34
C ASN A 89 1.96 -2.96 24.02
N PRO A 90 0.62 -2.74 24.07
CA PRO A 90 0.03 -1.60 24.76
C PRO A 90 0.23 -1.63 26.28
#